data_AF-A0A1M6W0U1-F1
#
_entry.id   AF-A0A1M6W0U1-F1
#
_cell.length_a   1.000
_cell.length_b   1.000
_cell.length_c   1.000
_cell.angle_alpha   90.00
_cell.angle_beta   90.00
_cell.angle_gamma   90.00
#
_symmetry.space_group_name_H-M   'P 1'
#
loop_
_entity.id
_entity.type
_entity.pdbx_description
1 polymer ?
#
loop_
_entity_poly.entity_id
_entity_poly.type
_entity_poly.pdbx_seq_one_letter_code
_entity_poly.pdbx_strand_id
1 'polypeptide(L)'
;MRTTTHRPTGSALVRLFAYYLSGRIAETQWKQLSRLLDARSTTPEEREALATFFSDLLQERKAELRIPRMKEFRELLATARMAV
;
A
#
# COMPACT_ATOMS: atom_id res chain seq x y z
N MET A 1 -14.25 -18.63 22.28
CA MET A 1 -14.37 -17.36 21.53
C MET A 1 -13.40 -17.39 20.37
N ARG A 2 -13.87 -17.60 19.14
CA ARG A 2 -13.05 -17.45 17.93
C ARG A 2 -13.07 -15.97 17.56
N THR A 3 -11.96 -15.27 17.77
CA THR A 3 -11.77 -13.95 17.17
C THR A 3 -11.64 -14.15 15.67
N THR A 4 -12.77 -14.09 14.96
CA THR A 4 -12.76 -13.95 13.51
C THR A 4 -12.13 -12.61 13.23
N THR A 5 -10.83 -12.60 12.98
CA THR A 5 -10.14 -11.48 12.36
C THR A 5 -10.87 -11.24 11.05
N HIS A 6 -11.77 -10.26 11.05
CA HIS A 6 -12.54 -9.88 9.88
C HIS A 6 -11.54 -9.31 8.88
N ARG A 7 -10.91 -10.18 8.08
CA ARG A 7 -10.19 -9.76 6.87
C ARG A 7 -11.29 -9.21 5.97
N PRO A 8 -11.40 -7.89 5.76
CA PRO A 8 -12.35 -7.35 4.82
C PRO A 8 -12.10 -8.05 3.49
N THR A 9 -13.13 -8.74 3.00
CA THR A 9 -13.19 -9.37 1.69
C THR A 9 -13.30 -8.31 0.59
N GLY A 10 -12.53 -7.24 0.71
CA GLY A 10 -12.44 -6.14 -0.23
C GLY A 10 -10.98 -5.98 -0.64
N SER A 11 -10.75 -5.70 -1.92
CA SER A 11 -9.40 -5.45 -2.44
C SER A 11 -8.66 -4.48 -1.53
N ALA A 12 -7.39 -4.77 -1.25
CA ALA A 12 -6.55 -3.92 -0.41
C ALA A 12 -6.47 -2.49 -0.97
N LEU A 13 -6.64 -2.32 -2.28
CA LEU A 13 -6.79 -1.02 -2.94
C LEU A 13 -8.03 -0.25 -2.45
N VAL A 14 -9.17 -0.92 -2.30
CA VAL A 14 -10.41 -0.31 -1.80
C VAL A 14 -10.22 0.17 -0.36
N ARG A 15 -9.57 -0.63 0.47
CA ARG A 15 -9.26 -0.25 1.85
C ARG A 15 -8.30 0.95 1.91
N LEU A 16 -7.26 0.94 1.08
CA LEU A 16 -6.31 2.03 0.98
C LEU A 16 -6.98 3.34 0.53
N PHE A 17 -7.88 3.24 -0.44
CA PHE A 17 -8.69 4.36 -0.90
C PHE A 17 -9.63 4.89 0.19
N ALA A 18 -10.24 4.01 0.98
CA ALA A 18 -11.06 4.42 2.13
C ALA A 18 -10.24 5.20 3.17
N TYR A 19 -8.96 4.85 3.39
CA TYR A 19 -8.09 5.62 4.27
C TYR A 19 -7.81 7.03 3.76
N TYR A 20 -7.61 7.20 2.46
CA TYR A 20 -7.52 8.51 1.84
C TYR A 20 -8.82 9.32 2.02
N LEU A 21 -9.98 8.74 1.71
CA LEU A 21 -11.28 9.41 1.90
C LEU A 21 -11.54 9.80 3.36
N SER A 22 -11.07 8.99 4.31
CA SER A 22 -11.20 9.30 5.75
C SER A 22 -10.21 10.35 6.27
N GLY A 23 -9.35 10.89 5.39
CA GLY A 23 -8.33 11.89 5.75
C GLY A 23 -7.12 11.32 6.49
N ARG A 24 -6.96 9.99 6.56
CA ARG A 24 -5.78 9.36 7.17
C ARG A 24 -4.54 9.40 6.28
N ILE A 25 -4.73 9.64 4.98
CA ILE A 25 -3.64 9.84 4.01
C ILE A 25 -3.79 11.26 3.47
N ALA A 26 -2.73 12.06 3.57
CA ALA A 26 -2.74 13.40 2.99
C ALA A 26 -2.77 13.32 1.45
N GLU A 27 -3.38 14.31 0.79
CA GLU A 27 -3.48 14.41 -0.69
C GLU A 27 -2.12 14.20 -1.39
N THR A 28 -1.07 14.82 -0.87
CA THR A 28 0.29 14.73 -1.43
C THR A 28 0.85 13.31 -1.34
N GLN A 29 0.61 12.62 -0.21
CA GLN A 29 1.01 11.22 -0.01
C GLN A 29 0.18 10.29 -0.90
N TRP A 30 -1.13 10.56 -1.01
CA TRP A 30 -2.02 9.81 -1.90
C TRP A 30 -1.59 9.91 -3.36
N LYS A 31 -1.24 11.10 -3.85
CA LYS A 31 -0.70 11.31 -5.21
C LYS A 31 0.60 10.56 -5.46
N GLN A 32 1.46 10.43 -4.44
CA GLN A 32 2.70 9.67 -4.57
C GLN A 32 2.39 8.16 -4.61
N LEU A 33 1.53 7.71 -3.70
CA LEU A 33 1.12 6.31 -3.59
C LEU A 33 0.41 5.82 -4.85
N SER A 34 -0.52 6.60 -5.40
CA SER A 34 -1.23 6.26 -6.64
C SER A 34 -0.27 6.11 -7.82
N ARG A 35 0.74 7.00 -7.93
CA ARG A 35 1.79 6.87 -8.95
C ARG A 35 2.59 5.57 -8.81
N LEU A 36 2.85 5.11 -7.59
CA LEU A 36 3.55 3.84 -7.34
C LEU A 36 2.69 2.64 -7.76
N LEU A 37 1.41 2.67 -7.41
CA LEU A 37 0.44 1.62 -7.74
C LEU A 37 0.19 1.53 -9.26
N ASP A 38 0.13 2.68 -9.94
CA ASP A 38 -0.08 2.80 -11.38
C ASP A 38 1.23 2.72 -12.19
N ALA A 39 2.38 2.50 -11.56
CA ALA A 39 3.64 2.38 -12.28
C ALA A 39 3.55 1.21 -13.27
N ARG A 40 3.92 1.49 -14.53
CA ARG A 40 3.84 0.53 -15.65
C ARG A 40 4.67 -0.75 -15.42
N SER A 41 5.61 -0.70 -14.48
CA SER A 41 6.49 -1.80 -14.09
C SER A 41 5.94 -2.68 -12.96
N THR A 42 4.82 -2.32 -12.35
CA THR A 42 4.21 -3.03 -11.21
C THR A 42 3.16 -4.01 -11.72
N THR A 43 3.27 -5.29 -11.35
CA THR A 43 2.25 -6.30 -11.73
C THR A 43 0.98 -6.14 -10.88
N PRO A 44 -0.16 -6.72 -11.29
CA PRO A 44 -1.37 -6.71 -10.46
C PRO A 44 -1.16 -7.28 -9.06
N GLU A 45 -0.35 -8.34 -8.93
CA GLU A 45 -0.04 -9.00 -7.65
C GLU A 45 0.82 -8.09 -6.76
N GLU A 46 1.84 -7.45 -7.33
CA GLU A 46 2.67 -6.48 -6.61
C GLU A 46 1.83 -5.28 -6.18
N ARG A 47 0.92 -4.80 -7.03
CA ARG A 47 0.00 -3.72 -6.70
C ARG A 47 -0.87 -4.06 -5.48
N GLU A 48 -1.44 -5.27 -5.45
CA GLU A 48 -2.27 -5.72 -4.33
C GLU A 48 -1.43 -5.94 -3.05
N ALA A 49 -0.21 -6.47 -3.17
CA ALA A 49 0.73 -6.62 -2.06
C ALA A 49 1.11 -5.27 -1.45
N LEU A 50 1.37 -4.26 -2.28
CA LEU A 50 1.66 -2.89 -1.84
C LEU A 50 0.46 -2.26 -1.14
N ALA A 51 -0.72 -2.39 -1.73
CA ALA A 51 -1.93 -1.86 -1.14
C ALA A 51 -2.22 -2.50 0.23
N THR A 52 -1.90 -3.79 0.38
CA THR A 52 -1.98 -4.51 1.65
C THR A 52 -0.98 -3.95 2.66
N PHE A 53 0.29 -3.84 2.27
CA PHE A 53 1.35 -3.30 3.14
C PHE A 53 1.01 -1.91 3.70
N PHE A 54 0.61 -0.96 2.84
CA PHE A 54 0.27 0.39 3.30
C PHE A 54 -1.03 0.43 4.10
N SER A 55 -2.01 -0.42 3.77
CA SER A 55 -3.24 -0.53 4.54
C SER A 55 -3.00 -1.05 5.96
N ASP A 56 -2.09 -2.01 6.11
CA ASP A 56 -1.71 -2.59 7.40
C ASP A 56 -0.90 -1.57 8.22
N LEU A 57 0.06 -0.87 7.60
CA LEU A 57 0.82 0.19 8.25
C LEU A 57 -0.09 1.33 8.77
N LEU A 58 -1.12 1.69 8.02
CA LEU A 58 -2.13 2.68 8.43
C LEU A 58 -3.09 2.14 9.50
N GLN A 59 -3.27 0.83 9.59
CA GLN A 59 -4.10 0.19 10.61
C GLN A 59 -3.41 0.21 11.98
N GLU A 60 -2.08 0.07 12.03
CA GLU A 60 -1.29 -0.02 13.26
C GLU A 60 -1.23 1.28 14.10
N ARG A 61 -1.91 2.37 13.67
CA ARG A 61 -2.09 3.65 14.40
C ARG A 61 -0.87 4.05 15.24
N LYS A 62 0.19 4.51 14.57
CA LYS A 62 1.32 5.32 15.11
C LYS A 62 2.45 5.53 14.09
N ALA A 63 2.45 4.81 12.98
CA ALA A 63 3.46 4.97 11.95
C ALA A 63 3.21 6.25 11.14
N GLU A 64 4.22 7.11 11.08
CA GLU A 64 4.27 8.18 10.09
C GLU A 64 4.33 7.54 8.70
N LEU A 65 3.35 7.85 7.85
CA LEU A 65 3.26 7.27 6.52
C LEU A 65 4.35 7.86 5.62
N ARG A 66 5.51 7.21 5.59
CA ARG A 66 6.60 7.55 4.69
C ARG A 66 6.46 6.81 3.36
N ILE A 67 5.97 7.50 2.34
CA ILE A 67 5.89 6.95 0.98
C ILE A 67 7.29 7.06 0.33
N PRO A 68 7.90 5.95 -0.13
CA PRO A 68 9.21 5.98 -0.78
C PRO A 68 9.14 6.73 -2.12
N ARG A 69 10.27 7.29 -2.56
CA ARG A 69 10.35 7.88 -3.91
C ARG A 69 10.26 6.79 -4.96
N MET A 70 9.78 7.14 -6.15
CA MET A 70 9.66 6.21 -7.28
C MET A 70 10.96 5.48 -7.65
N LYS A 71 12.13 6.11 -7.44
CA LYS A 71 13.43 5.47 -7.68
C LYS A 71 13.71 4.38 -6.65
N GLU A 72 13.64 4.72 -5.36
CA GLU A 72 13.82 3.78 -4.23
C GLU A 72 12.83 2.62 -4.34
N PHE A 73 11.59 2.92 -4.72
CA PHE A 73 10.55 1.92 -4.90
C PHE A 73 10.90 0.89 -5.99
N ARG A 74 11.40 1.34 -7.14
CA ARG A 74 11.84 0.44 -8.22
C ARG A 74 13.04 -0.41 -7.80
N GLU A 75 13.96 0.16 -7.03
CA GLU A 75 15.12 -0.58 -6.49
C GLU A 75 14.68 -1.66 -5.49
N LEU A 76 13.71 -1.35 -4.62
CA LEU A 76 13.13 -2.32 -3.69
C LEU A 76 12.40 -3.44 -4.42
N LEU A 77 11.58 -3.11 -5.44
CA LEU A 77 10.91 -4.13 -6.26
C LEU A 77 11.91 -5.01 -7.01
N ALA A 78 12.95 -4.42 -7.61
CA ALA A 78 13.99 -5.17 -8.29
C ALA A 78 14.70 -6.14 -7.33
N THR A 79 15.00 -5.68 -6.12
CA THR A 79 15.62 -6.51 -5.07
C THR A 79 14.69 -7.65 -4.63
N ALA A 80 13.41 -7.37 -4.41
CA ALA A 80 12.42 -8.38 -4.02
C ALA A 80 12.24 -9.46 -5.09
N ARG A 81 12.26 -9.08 -6.37
CA ARG A 81 12.19 -10.02 -7.50
C ARG A 81 13.42 -10.90 -7.64
N MET A 82 14.60 -10.41 -7.28
CA MET A 82 15.84 -11.19 -7.31
C MET A 82 15.98 -12.14 -6.11
N ALA A 83 15.22 -11.91 -5.04
CA ALA A 83 15.22 -12.73 -3.84
C ALA A 83 14.25 -13.93 -3.91
N VAL A 84 13.47 -14.04 -5.01
CA VAL A 84 12.55 -15.15 -5.34
C VAL A 84 13.20 -16.01 -6.42
#